data_AF-A0A6G8RU81-F1
#
_entry.id   AF-A0A6G8RU81-F1
#
_cell.length_a   1.000
_cell.length_b   1.000
_cell.length_c   1.000
_cell.angle_alpha   90.00
_cell.angle_beta   90.00
_cell.angle_gamma   90.00
#
_symmetry.space_group_name_H-M   'P 1'
#
loop_
_entity.id
_entity.type
_entity.pdbx_description
1 polymer ?
#
loop_
_entity_poly.entity_id
_entity_poly.type
_entity_poly.pdbx_seq_one_letter_code
_entity_poly.pdbx_strand_id
1 'polypeptide(L)'
;MKLKYLKVVFLTNAFALLGGCYYKDNCLILPQSVYCMDKTISDFDRYTKTGISLKQKENDIKQCGGTPDKNGNIFGPLRKANSGGNSDLLAVKKFSNCMKNKGYSYTD
;
A
#
# COMPACT_ATOMS: atom_id res chain seq x y z
N MET A 1 -56.17 -22.64 26.77
CA MET A 1 -55.89 -21.21 26.52
C MET A 1 -54.44 -20.93 26.91
N LYS A 2 -53.66 -20.29 26.02
CA LYS A 2 -52.32 -19.68 26.22
C LYS A 2 -51.14 -20.60 26.60
N LEU A 3 -50.45 -21.18 25.62
CA LEU A 3 -49.02 -21.56 25.75
C LEU A 3 -48.36 -21.92 24.40
N LYS A 4 -48.52 -21.11 23.35
CA LYS A 4 -47.83 -21.35 22.05
C LYS A 4 -47.29 -20.12 21.31
N TYR A 5 -47.41 -18.92 21.87
CA TYR A 5 -47.01 -17.69 21.16
C TYR A 5 -45.68 -17.08 21.63
N LEU A 6 -45.10 -17.58 22.73
CA LEU A 6 -43.93 -16.94 23.35
C LEU A 6 -42.58 -17.29 22.69
N LYS A 7 -42.54 -18.25 21.76
CA LYS A 7 -41.31 -18.64 21.05
C LYS A 7 -41.07 -17.90 19.74
N VAL A 8 -42.06 -17.16 19.22
CA VAL A 8 -41.98 -16.59 17.85
C VAL A 8 -41.47 -15.15 17.84
N VAL A 9 -41.53 -14.42 18.97
CA VAL A 9 -41.21 -12.98 18.98
C VAL A 9 -39.73 -12.69 19.28
N PHE A 10 -38.97 -13.66 19.79
CA PHE A 10 -37.56 -13.44 20.16
C PHE A 10 -36.56 -13.61 19.00
N LEU A 11 -37.01 -14.10 17.84
CA LEU A 11 -36.12 -14.46 16.72
C LEU A 11 -36.06 -13.43 15.59
N THR A 12 -36.87 -12.38 15.62
CA THR A 12 -36.95 -11.41 14.51
C THR A 12 -36.28 -10.06 14.78
N ASN A 13 -35.73 -9.81 15.98
CA ASN A 13 -35.18 -8.49 16.35
C ASN A 13 -33.64 -8.40 16.42
N ALA A 14 -32.90 -9.47 16.14
CA ALA A 14 -31.43 -9.42 16.16
C ALA A 14 -30.78 -9.05 14.81
N PHE A 15 -31.56 -8.94 13.73
CA PHE A 15 -31.03 -8.77 12.37
C PHE A 15 -30.99 -7.31 11.87
N ALA A 16 -31.51 -6.34 12.62
CA ALA A 16 -31.60 -4.94 12.16
C ALA A 16 -30.40 -4.05 12.52
N LEU A 17 -29.43 -4.53 13.31
CA LEU A 17 -28.31 -3.71 13.81
C LEU A 17 -26.96 -3.94 13.09
N LEU A 18 -26.92 -4.80 12.08
CA LEU A 18 -25.68 -5.15 11.37
C LEU A 18 -25.60 -4.49 9.98
N GLY A 19 -26.23 -3.34 9.75
CA GLY A 19 -26.35 -2.77 8.39
C GLY A 19 -25.32 -1.72 7.98
N GLY A 20 -24.48 -1.24 8.89
CA GLY A 20 -23.59 -0.13 8.59
C GLY A 20 -22.25 -0.60 8.04
N CYS A 21 -22.15 -0.83 6.73
CA CYS A 21 -20.83 -0.77 6.12
C CYS A 21 -20.36 0.69 6.15
N TYR A 22 -19.19 0.96 6.73
CA TYR A 22 -18.64 2.31 6.72
C TYR A 22 -17.16 2.27 6.34
N TYR A 23 -16.72 3.37 5.74
CA TYR A 23 -15.36 3.50 5.25
C TYR A 23 -14.53 4.29 6.26
N LYS A 24 -13.41 3.73 6.70
CA LYS A 24 -12.48 4.38 7.64
C LYS A 24 -11.06 3.94 7.35
N ASP A 25 -10.12 4.89 7.30
CA ASP A 25 -8.68 4.63 7.17
C ASP A 25 -8.29 3.73 5.98
N ASN A 26 -8.92 3.93 4.81
CA ASN A 26 -8.80 3.07 3.62
C ASN A 26 -9.35 1.64 3.77
N CYS A 27 -10.13 1.38 4.81
CA CYS A 27 -10.80 0.10 5.02
C CYS A 27 -12.31 0.23 4.90
N LEU A 28 -12.89 -0.69 4.15
CA LEU A 28 -14.31 -0.99 4.19
C LEU A 28 -14.57 -1.91 5.38
N ILE A 29 -15.25 -1.37 6.40
CA ILE A 29 -15.66 -2.13 7.58
C ILE A 29 -17.04 -2.69 7.30
N LEU A 30 -17.14 -4.00 7.13
CA LEU A 30 -18.39 -4.75 7.08
C LEU A 30 -18.66 -5.38 8.46
N PRO A 31 -19.93 -5.72 8.78
CA PRO A 31 -20.29 -6.33 10.06
C PRO A 31 -19.59 -7.65 10.36
N GLN A 32 -19.18 -8.38 9.31
CA GLN A 32 -18.52 -9.68 9.41
C GLN A 32 -17.11 -9.73 8.82
N SER A 33 -16.62 -8.64 8.25
CA SER A 33 -15.30 -8.61 7.64
C SER A 33 -14.73 -7.19 7.56
N VAL A 34 -13.41 -7.09 7.52
CA VAL A 34 -12.72 -5.83 7.25
C VAL A 34 -11.95 -6.03 5.96
N TYR A 35 -12.22 -5.19 4.97
CA TYR A 35 -11.47 -5.15 3.73
C TYR A 35 -10.69 -3.85 3.66
N CYS A 36 -9.39 -3.92 3.92
CA CYS A 36 -8.50 -2.77 3.77
C CYS A 36 -7.95 -2.74 2.35
N MET A 37 -8.12 -1.61 1.68
CA MET A 37 -7.33 -1.32 0.49
C MET A 37 -5.92 -1.06 0.97
N ASP A 38 -4.96 -1.90 0.55
CA ASP A 38 -3.55 -1.64 0.80
C ASP A 38 -3.23 -0.21 0.35
N LYS A 39 -2.76 0.63 1.28
CA LYS A 39 -2.15 1.89 0.89
C LYS A 39 -0.96 1.51 0.03
N THR A 40 -1.06 1.72 -1.27
CA THR A 40 0.06 1.53 -2.18
C THR A 40 1.12 2.58 -1.82
N ILE A 41 2.03 2.22 -0.93
CA ILE A 41 3.18 3.07 -0.59
C ILE A 41 4.05 3.10 -1.85
N SER A 42 4.33 4.31 -2.34
CA SER A 42 5.13 4.50 -3.54
C SER A 42 6.56 4.00 -3.33
N ASP A 43 7.25 3.58 -4.40
CA ASP A 43 8.66 3.19 -4.31
C ASP A 43 9.51 4.31 -3.71
N PHE A 44 9.20 5.56 -4.05
CA PHE A 44 9.81 6.73 -3.46
C PHE A 44 9.67 6.70 -1.95
N ASP A 45 8.46 6.60 -1.41
CA ASP A 45 8.20 6.66 0.03
C ASP A 45 8.82 5.49 0.81
N ARG A 46 8.95 4.33 0.17
CA ARG A 46 9.60 3.14 0.75
C ARG A 46 11.08 3.33 1.02
N TYR A 47 11.78 4.22 0.29
CA TYR A 47 13.17 4.55 0.61
C TYR A 47 13.25 5.57 1.74
N THR A 48 13.69 5.13 2.92
CA THR A 48 13.79 5.95 4.12
C THR A 48 15.26 6.20 4.51
N LYS A 49 15.54 7.43 4.95
CA LYS A 49 16.83 7.85 5.52
C LYS A 49 16.56 9.04 6.44
N THR A 50 17.18 9.07 7.61
CA THR A 50 16.96 10.14 8.60
C THR A 50 17.74 11.40 8.24
N GLY A 51 17.18 12.57 8.58
CA GLY A 51 17.90 13.85 8.48
C GLY A 51 18.12 14.37 7.05
N ILE A 52 17.32 13.92 6.08
CA ILE A 52 17.39 14.41 4.69
C ILE A 52 16.10 15.14 4.29
N SER A 53 16.23 16.09 3.37
CA SER A 53 15.08 16.74 2.75
C SER A 53 14.52 15.92 1.59
N LEU A 54 13.26 16.15 1.22
CA LEU A 54 12.65 15.54 0.04
C LEU A 54 13.43 15.84 -1.24
N LYS A 55 13.91 17.07 -1.41
CA LYS A 55 14.74 17.47 -2.55
C LYS A 55 16.05 16.69 -2.62
N GLN A 56 16.67 16.42 -1.47
CA GLN A 56 17.88 15.60 -1.41
C GLN A 56 17.58 14.15 -1.82
N LYS A 57 16.46 13.60 -1.34
CA LYS A 57 15.98 12.26 -1.72
C LYS A 57 15.74 12.12 -3.22
N GLU A 58 15.05 13.09 -3.81
CA GLU A 58 14.84 13.14 -5.27
C GLU A 58 16.15 13.19 -6.04
N ASN A 59 17.11 14.01 -5.60
CA ASN A 59 18.42 14.10 -6.23
C ASN A 59 19.19 12.78 -6.13
N ASP A 60 19.17 12.13 -4.97
CA ASP A 60 19.82 10.83 -4.76
C ASP A 60 19.22 9.74 -5.65
N ILE A 61 17.88 9.70 -5.77
CA ILE A 61 17.17 8.77 -6.65
C ILE A 61 17.56 8.99 -8.11
N LYS A 62 17.58 10.26 -8.57
CA LYS A 62 18.01 10.62 -9.93
C LYS A 62 19.47 10.24 -10.19
N GLN A 63 20.37 10.48 -9.22
CA GLN A 63 21.77 10.09 -9.32
C GLN A 63 21.96 8.57 -9.39
N CYS A 64 21.06 7.80 -8.76
CA CYS A 64 21.04 6.34 -8.89
C CYS A 64 20.35 5.84 -10.17
N GLY A 65 19.90 6.74 -11.06
CA GLY A 65 19.26 6.41 -12.33
C GLY A 65 17.75 6.17 -12.24
N GLY A 66 17.12 6.46 -11.10
CA GLY A 66 15.68 6.37 -10.93
C GLY A 66 14.97 7.68 -11.31
N THR A 67 13.81 7.58 -11.94
CA THR A 67 12.92 8.71 -12.20
C THR A 67 11.53 8.35 -11.68
N PRO A 68 11.11 8.91 -10.53
CA PRO A 68 9.76 8.68 -10.01
C PRO A 68 8.72 9.19 -11.01
N ASP A 69 7.65 8.42 -11.21
CA ASP A 69 6.46 8.92 -11.90
C ASP A 69 5.64 9.85 -11.00
N LYS A 70 4.52 10.36 -11.53
CA LYS A 70 3.59 11.23 -10.78
C LYS A 70 3.00 10.58 -9.52
N ASN A 71 3.10 9.26 -9.38
CA ASN A 71 2.62 8.48 -8.24
C ASN A 71 3.78 8.03 -7.33
N GLY A 72 5.02 8.45 -7.61
CA GLY A 72 6.21 8.05 -6.86
C GLY A 72 6.73 6.64 -7.18
N ASN A 73 6.24 5.98 -8.23
CA ASN A 73 6.78 4.69 -8.66
C ASN A 73 8.09 4.90 -9.40
N ILE A 74 9.11 4.12 -9.05
CA ILE A 74 10.45 4.22 -9.61
C ILE A 74 10.74 2.99 -10.46
N PHE A 75 10.34 1.80 -10.00
CA PHE A 75 10.68 0.56 -10.69
C PHE A 75 9.94 0.38 -12.01
N GLY A 76 8.69 0.86 -12.10
CA GLY A 76 7.92 0.83 -13.34
C GLY A 76 8.64 1.56 -14.49
N PRO A 77 8.93 2.87 -14.35
CA PRO A 77 9.71 3.63 -15.32
C PRO A 77 11.11 3.04 -15.57
N LEU A 78 11.81 2.61 -14.51
CA LEU A 78 13.16 2.07 -14.61
C LEU A 78 13.21 0.78 -15.43
N ARG A 79 12.27 -0.16 -15.22
CA ARG A 79 12.17 -1.40 -15.99
C ARG A 79 11.82 -1.14 -17.46
N LYS A 80 10.90 -0.20 -17.72
CA LYS A 80 10.53 0.20 -19.10
C LYS A 80 11.73 0.75 -19.87
N ALA A 81 12.55 1.59 -19.23
CA ALA A 81 13.76 2.15 -19.82
C ALA A 81 14.86 1.10 -20.08
N ASN A 82 14.82 -0.04 -19.38
CA ASN A 82 15.80 -1.13 -19.49
C ASN A 82 15.14 -2.43 -19.94
N SER A 83 14.17 -2.35 -20.86
CA SER A 83 13.43 -3.52 -21.35
C SER A 83 14.35 -4.53 -22.05
N GLY A 84 14.27 -5.82 -21.66
CA GLY A 84 15.08 -6.87 -22.28
C GLY A 84 15.47 -8.02 -21.35
N GLY A 85 14.48 -8.74 -20.79
CA GLY A 85 14.74 -9.85 -19.87
C GLY A 85 15.60 -9.40 -18.68
N ASN A 86 16.74 -10.07 -18.44
CA ASN A 86 17.65 -9.78 -17.31
C ASN A 86 18.11 -8.32 -17.16
N SER A 87 18.04 -7.52 -18.23
CA SER A 87 18.36 -6.09 -18.21
C SER A 87 17.54 -5.31 -17.16
N ASP A 88 16.25 -5.60 -17.02
CA ASP A 88 15.37 -4.84 -16.13
C ASP A 88 15.66 -5.13 -14.64
N LEU A 89 15.90 -6.40 -14.31
CA LEU A 89 16.30 -6.89 -13.00
C LEU A 89 17.67 -6.35 -12.60
N LEU A 90 18.63 -6.33 -13.53
CA LEU A 90 19.95 -5.76 -13.31
C LEU A 90 19.86 -4.24 -13.05
N ALA A 91 19.02 -3.52 -13.78
CA ALA A 91 18.79 -2.09 -13.57
C ALA A 91 18.18 -1.81 -12.19
N VAL A 92 17.14 -2.56 -11.79
CA VAL A 92 16.54 -2.45 -10.46
C VAL A 92 17.56 -2.76 -9.36
N LYS A 93 18.34 -3.85 -9.51
CA LYS A 93 19.36 -4.24 -8.54
C LYS A 93 20.47 -3.18 -8.41
N LYS A 94 20.92 -2.61 -9.53
CA LYS A 94 21.92 -1.53 -9.56
C LYS A 94 21.39 -0.28 -8.85
N PHE A 95 20.14 0.09 -9.11
CA PHE A 95 19.47 1.20 -8.45
C PHE A 95 19.38 0.96 -6.93
N SER A 96 18.85 -0.19 -6.50
CA SER A 96 18.71 -0.52 -5.07
C SER A 96 20.06 -0.54 -4.35
N ASN A 97 21.11 -1.07 -4.97
CA ASN A 97 22.45 -1.05 -4.41
C ASN A 97 23.00 0.39 -4.26
N CYS A 98 22.77 1.25 -5.26
CA CYS A 98 23.16 2.65 -5.19
C CYS A 98 22.45 3.39 -4.04
N MET A 99 21.13 3.20 -3.90
CA MET A 99 20.35 3.79 -2.81
C MET A 99 20.81 3.29 -1.45
N LYS A 100 21.09 1.99 -1.33
CA LYS A 100 21.66 1.38 -0.12
C LYS A 100 23.02 1.98 0.23
N ASN A 101 23.92 2.15 -0.75
CA ASN A 101 25.23 2.76 -0.55
C ASN A 101 25.15 4.24 -0.12
N LYS A 102 24.08 4.94 -0.53
CA LYS A 102 23.76 6.28 -0.04
C LYS A 102 23.13 6.29 1.35
N GLY A 103 22.90 5.13 1.97
CA GLY A 103 22.38 4.99 3.32
C GLY A 103 20.86 4.97 3.43
N TYR A 104 20.15 4.69 2.35
CA TYR A 104 18.69 4.48 2.39
C TYR A 104 18.36 3.02 2.72
N SER A 105 17.26 2.83 3.45
CA SER A 105 16.62 1.54 3.68
C SER A 105 15.31 1.48 2.92
N TYR A 106 15.01 0.34 2.29
CA TYR A 106 13.72 0.11 1.62
C TYR A 106 12.79 -0.62 2.58
N THR A 107 11.62 -0.06 2.85
CA THR A 107 10.60 -0.68 3.71
C THR A 107 9.52 -1.37 2.87
N ASP A 108 9.24 -2.63 3.20
CA ASP A 108 8.15 -3.42 2.62
C ASP A 108 6.77 -3.00 3.15
#